data_AF-A0A6P0F1I8-F1
#
_entry.id   AF-A0A6P0F1I8-F1
#
_cell.length_a   1.000
_cell.length_b   1.000
_cell.length_c   1.000
_cell.angle_alpha   90.00
_cell.angle_beta   90.00
_cell.angle_gamma   90.00
#
_symmetry.space_group_name_H-M   'P 1'
#
loop_
_entity.id
_entity.type
_entity.pdbx_description
1 polymer ?
#
loop_
_entity_poly.entity_id
_entity_poly.type
_entity_poly.pdbx_seq_one_letter_code
_entity_poly.pdbx_strand_id
1 'polypeptide(L)'
;MDIRRAMPVIRTTSPLEVRAFYVGFLGFRVAMDEDGMLMLASRSTPTTQVIVAWESPTAVDPELVTVDLSLEVADVDAALAQAQVDGYEIVRALRDEAWGTRRFFVRDPTGRIVNIASHL
;
A
#
# COMPACT_ATOMS: atom_id res chain seq x y z
N MET A 1 -18.37 -3.91 1.36
CA MET A 1 -17.05 -3.42 0.91
C MET A 1 -16.37 -4.58 0.21
N ASP A 2 -16.07 -4.43 -1.08
CA ASP A 2 -15.42 -5.49 -1.85
C ASP A 2 -13.91 -5.22 -1.91
N ILE A 3 -13.12 -6.13 -1.35
CA ILE A 3 -11.65 -6.06 -1.33
C ILE A 3 -11.12 -6.74 -2.59
N ARG A 4 -10.33 -6.01 -3.39
CA ARG A 4 -9.72 -6.53 -4.63
C ARG A 4 -8.35 -7.16 -4.37
N ARG A 5 -7.56 -6.58 -3.47
CA ARG A 5 -6.25 -7.11 -3.05
C ARG A 5 -5.79 -6.52 -1.73
N ALA A 6 -4.98 -7.29 -1.03
CA ALA A 6 -4.28 -6.90 0.19
C ALA A 6 -2.77 -6.99 -0.03
N MET A 7 -2.06 -5.93 0.33
CA MET A 7 -0.64 -5.76 0.08
C MET A 7 0.03 -5.35 1.39
N PRO A 8 0.68 -6.27 2.12
CA PRO A 8 1.52 -5.90 3.24
C PRO A 8 2.61 -4.94 2.78
N VAL A 9 2.92 -3.95 3.62
CA VAL A 9 4.00 -3.00 3.38
C VAL A 9 5.17 -3.37 4.29
N ILE A 10 6.29 -3.71 3.68
CA ILE A 10 7.53 -4.10 4.37
C ILE A 10 8.48 -2.92 4.33
N ARG A 11 8.85 -2.42 5.51
CA ARG A 11 9.83 -1.33 5.65
C ARG A 11 11.24 -1.88 5.65
N THR A 12 12.16 -1.20 4.98
CA THR A 12 13.56 -1.60 4.93
C THR A 12 14.49 -0.39 4.83
N THR A 13 15.72 -0.55 5.30
CA THR A 13 16.85 0.36 5.01
C THR A 13 17.79 -0.20 3.95
N SER A 14 17.55 -1.43 3.47
CA SER A 14 18.39 -2.16 2.51
C SER A 14 17.56 -2.65 1.31
N PRO A 15 17.06 -1.75 0.44
CA PRO A 15 16.14 -2.11 -0.64
C PRO A 15 16.73 -3.11 -1.65
N LEU A 16 18.05 -3.03 -1.91
CA LEU A 16 18.73 -3.95 -2.83
C LEU A 16 18.75 -5.40 -2.33
N GLU A 17 19.01 -5.60 -1.03
CA GLU A 17 19.01 -6.93 -0.42
C GLU A 17 17.61 -7.54 -0.41
N VAL A 18 16.60 -6.73 -0.04
CA VAL A 18 15.20 -7.15 -0.09
C VAL A 18 14.79 -7.51 -1.51
N ARG A 19 15.17 -6.72 -2.51
CA ARG A 19 14.93 -7.05 -3.93
C ARG A 19 15.56 -8.39 -4.31
N ALA A 20 16.82 -8.61 -3.96
CA ALA A 20 17.51 -9.87 -4.24
C ALA A 20 16.77 -11.08 -3.64
N PHE A 21 16.24 -10.94 -2.43
CA PHE A 21 15.45 -11.97 -1.78
C PHE A 21 14.09 -12.21 -2.48
N TYR A 22 13.25 -11.18 -2.63
CA TYR A 22 11.91 -11.39 -3.16
C TYR A 22 11.88 -11.66 -4.67
N VAL A 23 12.72 -10.99 -5.46
CA VAL A 23 12.76 -11.17 -6.91
C VAL A 23 13.66 -12.34 -7.29
N GLY A 24 14.87 -12.41 -6.72
CA GLY A 24 15.86 -13.43 -7.08
C GLY A 24 15.53 -14.80 -6.50
N PHE A 25 15.35 -14.88 -5.18
CA PHE A 25 15.08 -16.17 -4.51
C PHE A 25 13.62 -16.59 -4.60
N LEU A 26 12.67 -15.71 -4.24
CA LEU A 26 11.24 -16.06 -4.24
C LEU A 26 10.56 -15.94 -5.61
N GLY A 27 11.19 -15.29 -6.59
CA GLY A 27 10.69 -15.22 -7.96
C GLY A 27 9.49 -14.29 -8.17
N PHE A 28 9.27 -13.31 -7.30
CA PHE A 28 8.28 -12.25 -7.55
C PHE A 28 8.66 -11.46 -8.81
N ARG A 29 7.66 -11.01 -9.57
CA ARG A 29 7.89 -10.00 -10.61
C ARG A 29 7.78 -8.60 -9.99
N VAL A 30 8.62 -7.69 -10.45
CA VAL A 30 8.48 -6.27 -10.14
C VAL A 30 7.30 -5.73 -10.96
N ALA A 31 6.31 -5.18 -10.27
CA ALA A 31 5.13 -4.55 -10.86
C ALA A 31 5.28 -3.03 -10.94
N MET A 32 6.01 -2.43 -10.00
CA MET A 32 6.37 -1.02 -9.98
C MET A 32 7.71 -0.85 -9.25
N ASP A 33 8.54 0.04 -9.76
CA ASP A 33 9.92 0.29 -9.31
C ASP A 33 10.14 1.80 -9.33
N GLU A 34 9.93 2.43 -8.19
CA GLU A 34 10.05 3.88 -8.04
C GLU A 34 10.96 4.16 -6.86
N ASP A 35 11.56 5.34 -6.82
CA ASP A 35 12.33 5.70 -5.64
C ASP A 35 11.43 5.75 -4.39
N GLY A 36 11.93 5.19 -3.29
CA GLY A 36 11.19 4.96 -2.05
C GLY A 36 10.29 3.71 -2.02
N MET A 37 10.08 3.00 -3.15
CA MET A 37 9.24 1.80 -3.12
C MET A 37 9.45 0.74 -4.24
N LEU A 38 9.18 -0.52 -3.89
CA LEU A 38 8.96 -1.60 -4.85
C LEU A 38 7.57 -2.19 -4.64
N MET A 39 6.84 -2.37 -5.74
CA MET A 39 5.63 -3.19 -5.74
C MET A 39 5.94 -4.53 -6.40
N LEU A 40 5.72 -5.61 -5.67
CA LEU A 40 6.04 -6.97 -6.08
C LEU A 40 4.75 -7.77 -6.26
N ALA A 41 4.65 -8.54 -7.33
CA ALA A 41 3.50 -9.37 -7.61
C ALA A 41 3.91 -10.83 -7.86
N SER A 42 3.08 -11.76 -7.41
CA SER A 42 3.21 -13.15 -7.80
C SER A 42 3.02 -13.29 -9.32
N ARG A 43 3.75 -14.25 -9.90
CA ARG A 43 3.65 -14.59 -11.33
C ARG A 43 2.43 -15.45 -11.64
N SER A 44 1.95 -16.23 -10.66
CA SER A 44 0.83 -17.16 -10.81
C SER A 44 -0.49 -16.60 -10.28
N THR A 45 -0.44 -15.71 -9.29
CA THR A 45 -1.63 -15.17 -8.61
C THR A 45 -1.58 -13.65 -8.60
N PRO A 46 -2.23 -12.95 -9.55
CA PRO A 46 -2.05 -11.51 -9.73
C PRO A 46 -2.33 -10.65 -8.49
N THR A 47 -3.21 -11.10 -7.58
CA THR A 47 -3.60 -10.40 -6.35
C THR A 47 -2.67 -10.68 -5.16
N THR A 48 -1.77 -11.67 -5.25
CA THR A 48 -0.74 -11.89 -4.24
C THR A 48 0.39 -10.90 -4.47
N GLN A 49 0.44 -9.87 -3.65
CA GLN A 49 1.32 -8.73 -3.84
C GLN A 49 1.92 -8.26 -2.50
N VAL A 50 3.10 -7.67 -2.58
CA VAL A 50 3.83 -7.10 -1.45
C VAL A 50 4.38 -5.76 -1.87
N ILE A 51 4.30 -4.77 -0.99
CA ILE A 51 4.97 -3.50 -1.15
C ILE A 51 6.21 -3.51 -0.26
N VAL A 52 7.34 -3.05 -0.78
CA VAL A 52 8.54 -2.74 0.00
C VAL A 52 8.71 -1.24 -0.04
N ALA A 53 8.89 -0.60 1.11
CA ALA A 53 9.04 0.83 1.23
C ALA A 53 10.30 1.19 2.03
N TRP A 54 10.95 2.29 1.67
CA TRP A 54 12.09 2.86 2.38
C TRP A 54 12.02 4.38 2.36
N GLU A 55 12.67 5.02 3.33
CA GLU A 55 12.80 6.47 3.31
C GLU A 55 13.70 6.91 2.16
N SER A 56 13.23 7.85 1.35
CA SER A 56 14.05 8.52 0.34
C SER A 56 13.64 9.99 0.20
N PRO A 57 14.60 10.93 0.05
CA PRO A 57 14.30 12.35 -0.20
C PRO A 57 13.53 12.60 -1.50
N THR A 58 13.62 11.67 -2.45
CA THR A 58 12.98 11.76 -3.78
C THR A 58 11.84 10.74 -3.94
N ALA A 59 11.36 10.16 -2.84
CA ALA A 59 10.25 9.23 -2.87
C ALA A 59 9.00 9.86 -3.52
N VAL A 60 8.40 9.14 -4.46
CA VAL A 60 7.15 9.57 -5.11
C VAL A 60 6.00 9.61 -4.09
N ASP A 61 6.01 8.68 -3.14
CA ASP A 61 5.05 8.59 -2.05
C ASP A 61 5.78 8.49 -0.69
N PRO A 62 6.14 9.63 -0.07
CA PRO A 62 6.87 9.63 1.19
C PRO A 62 6.03 9.13 2.38
N GLU A 63 4.69 9.09 2.26
CA GLU A 63 3.82 8.64 3.34
C GLU A 63 3.72 7.11 3.41
N LEU A 64 4.15 6.40 2.36
CA LEU A 64 4.05 4.94 2.28
C LEU A 64 4.80 4.22 3.40
N VAL A 65 5.91 4.77 3.89
CA VAL A 65 6.69 4.21 5.02
C VAL A 65 5.95 4.26 6.36
N THR A 66 4.82 4.97 6.43
CA THR A 66 3.95 4.99 7.61
C THR A 66 2.86 3.93 7.55
N VAL A 67 2.62 3.34 6.38
CA VAL A 67 1.56 2.35 6.14
C VAL A 67 2.08 0.95 6.44
N ASP A 68 1.26 0.13 7.10
CA ASP A 68 1.57 -1.28 7.38
C ASP A 68 0.88 -2.23 6.38
N LEU A 69 -0.30 -1.83 5.90
CA LEU A 69 -1.12 -2.62 4.99
C LEU A 69 -1.80 -1.71 3.98
N SER A 70 -1.73 -2.05 2.70
CA SER A 70 -2.49 -1.39 1.64
C SER A 70 -3.58 -2.32 1.12
N LEU A 71 -4.82 -1.85 1.10
CA LEU A 71 -5.97 -2.55 0.55
C LEU A 71 -6.50 -1.80 -0.67
N GLU A 72 -6.65 -2.50 -1.79
CA GLU A 72 -7.47 -1.97 -2.88
C GLU A 72 -8.91 -2.41 -2.67
N VAL A 73 -9.83 -1.44 -2.70
CA VAL A 73 -11.27 -1.66 -2.59
C VAL A 73 -11.98 -1.21 -3.86
N ALA A 74 -13.19 -1.74 -4.09
CA ALA A 74 -14.00 -1.37 -5.23
C ALA A 74 -14.48 0.10 -5.19
N ASP A 75 -14.74 0.63 -3.99
CA ASP A 75 -15.25 1.98 -3.75
C ASP A 75 -14.65 2.54 -2.44
N VAL A 76 -13.72 3.48 -2.58
CA VAL A 76 -13.02 4.11 -1.46
C VAL A 76 -13.88 5.15 -0.73
N ASP A 77 -14.79 5.84 -1.42
CA ASP A 77 -15.68 6.83 -0.82
C ASP A 77 -16.72 6.14 0.07
N ALA A 78 -17.29 5.03 -0.38
CA ALA A 78 -18.17 4.19 0.44
C ALA A 78 -17.43 3.61 1.66
N ALA A 79 -16.15 3.21 1.50
CA ALA A 79 -15.33 2.72 2.59
C ALA A 79 -15.04 3.82 3.64
N LEU A 80 -14.75 5.05 3.20
CA LEU A 80 -14.56 6.18 4.11
C LEU A 80 -15.84 6.49 4.87
N ALA A 81 -16.98 6.56 4.19
CA ALA A 81 -18.26 6.88 4.82
C ALA A 81 -18.60 5.87 5.93
N GLN A 82 -18.41 4.58 5.66
CA GLN A 82 -18.60 3.54 6.67
C GLN A 82 -17.62 3.71 7.84
N ALA A 83 -16.34 3.98 7.56
CA ALA A 83 -15.34 4.16 8.60
C ALA A 83 -15.65 5.34 9.55
N GLN A 84 -16.23 6.41 9.00
CA GLN A 84 -16.68 7.57 9.78
C GLN A 84 -17.90 7.25 10.65
N VAL A 85 -18.88 6.51 10.11
CA VAL A 85 -20.05 6.05 10.88
C VAL A 85 -19.63 5.18 12.05
N ASP A 86 -18.66 4.30 11.84
CA ASP A 86 -18.15 3.39 12.87
C ASP A 86 -17.17 4.07 13.86
N GLY A 87 -16.82 5.33 13.61
CA GLY A 87 -15.95 6.12 14.49
C GLY A 87 -14.47 5.71 14.45
N TYR A 88 -14.01 5.09 13.37
CA TYR A 88 -12.59 4.77 13.19
C TYR A 88 -11.75 6.02 12.97
N GLU A 89 -10.51 6.00 13.44
CA GLU A 89 -9.60 7.13 13.31
C GLU A 89 -9.05 7.23 11.89
N ILE A 90 -9.42 8.32 11.20
CA ILE A 90 -8.88 8.67 9.89
C ILE A 90 -7.55 9.39 10.08
N VAL A 91 -6.45 8.66 9.92
CA VAL A 91 -5.07 9.16 10.09
C VAL A 91 -4.69 10.15 8.99
N ARG A 92 -5.22 9.93 7.78
CA ARG A 92 -5.00 10.79 6.61
C ARG A 92 -6.29 10.86 5.82
N ALA A 93 -6.77 12.09 5.59
CA ALA A 93 -8.02 12.34 4.86
C ALA A 93 -7.98 11.80 3.41
N LEU A 94 -9.17 11.59 2.85
CA LEU A 94 -9.34 11.13 1.46
C LEU A 94 -8.85 12.19 0.47
N ARG A 95 -7.98 11.79 -0.45
CA ARG A 95 -7.53 12.63 -1.57
C ARG A 95 -7.14 11.80 -2.79
N ASP A 96 -7.16 12.48 -3.93
CA ASP A 96 -6.63 11.97 -5.20
C ASP A 96 -5.13 12.22 -5.26
N GLU A 97 -4.38 11.20 -5.66
CA GLU A 97 -2.94 11.25 -5.79
C GLU A 97 -2.54 11.45 -7.26
N ALA A 98 -1.40 12.08 -7.48
CA ALA A 98 -0.89 12.41 -8.82
C ALA A 98 -0.67 11.17 -9.71
N TRP A 99 -0.50 9.98 -9.11
CA TRP A 99 -0.32 8.70 -9.79
C TRP A 99 -1.64 7.93 -10.02
N GLY A 100 -2.80 8.59 -9.91
CA GLY A 100 -4.08 8.03 -10.34
C GLY A 100 -4.78 7.12 -9.34
N THR A 101 -4.47 7.24 -8.04
CA THR A 101 -5.24 6.54 -6.99
C THR A 101 -5.94 7.51 -6.06
N ARG A 102 -7.11 7.10 -5.57
CA ARG A 102 -7.89 7.80 -4.55
C ARG A 102 -7.77 7.05 -3.23
N ARG A 103 -7.28 7.80 -2.25
CA ARG A 103 -6.63 7.41 -1.00
C ARG A 103 -7.11 7.88 0.35
N PHE A 104 -7.41 7.04 1.35
CA PHE A 104 -7.37 7.49 2.76
C PHE A 104 -6.66 6.49 3.66
N PHE A 105 -6.13 6.95 4.79
CA PHE A 105 -5.50 6.07 5.79
C PHE A 105 -6.34 6.03 7.05
N VAL A 106 -6.50 4.82 7.60
CA VAL A 106 -7.26 4.54 8.82
C VAL A 106 -6.41 3.74 9.78
N ARG A 107 -6.57 3.96 11.09
CA ARG A 107 -5.92 3.15 12.12
C ARG A 107 -6.81 1.96 12.49
N ASP A 108 -6.26 0.76 12.41
CA ASP A 108 -6.95 -0.45 12.83
C ASP A 108 -6.94 -0.62 14.37
N PRO A 109 -7.72 -1.56 14.92
CA PRO A 109 -7.74 -1.82 16.37
C PRO A 109 -6.42 -2.30 16.97
N THR A 110 -5.45 -2.72 16.15
CA THR A 110 -4.10 -3.11 16.59
C THR A 110 -3.10 -1.96 16.55
N GLY A 111 -3.53 -0.77 16.12
CA GLY A 111 -2.71 0.42 15.98
C GLY A 111 -2.00 0.56 14.63
N ARG A 112 -2.20 -0.37 13.70
CA ARG A 112 -1.59 -0.34 12.36
C ARG A 112 -2.27 0.68 11.47
N ILE A 113 -1.50 1.32 10.60
CA ILE A 113 -2.01 2.25 9.60
C ILE A 113 -2.33 1.47 8.33
N VAL A 114 -3.60 1.49 7.94
CA VAL A 114 -4.10 0.82 6.74
C VAL A 114 -4.41 1.87 5.67
N ASN A 115 -3.75 1.75 4.53
CA ASN A 115 -4.10 2.50 3.32
C ASN A 115 -5.29 1.83 2.62
N ILE A 116 -6.39 2.56 2.45
CA ILE A 116 -7.55 2.13 1.66
C ILE A 116 -7.56 2.93 0.37
N ALA A 117 -7.49 2.23 -0.76
CA ALA A 117 -7.34 2.86 -2.07
C ALA A 117 -8.26 2.29 -3.14
N SER A 118 -8.61 3.12 -4.11
CA SER A 118 -9.18 2.73 -5.40
C SER A 118 -8.42 3.43 -6.53
N HIS A 119 -8.36 2.83 -7.72
CA HIS A 119 -7.90 3.53 -8.93
C HIS A 119 -8.98 4.52 -9.37
N LEU A 120 -8.54 5.66 -9.92
CA LEU A 120 -9.39 6.67 -10.55
C LEU A 120 -9.81 6.27 -11.97
#